data_AF-A0A5C2RZ27-F1
#
_entry.id   AF-A0A5C2RZ27-F1
#
_cell.length_a   1.000
_cell.length_b   1.000
_cell.length_c   1.000
_cell.angle_alpha   90.00
_cell.angle_beta   90.00
_cell.angle_gamma   90.00
#
_symmetry.space_group_name_H-M   'P 1'
#
loop_
_entity.id
_entity.type
_entity.pdbx_description
1 polymer ?
#
loop_
_entity_poly.entity_id
_entity_poly.type
_entity_poly.pdbx_seq_one_letter_code
_entity_poly.pdbx_strand_id
1 'polypeptide(L)'
;MSRKSDQSSPSDDQLDSAISIIDDVRKNPIQLDGRVRWRLVLIEALRYWYIPACLVGYGVHHVFRRHVPRRMAPWTPLRLSELYATWGLGISLVSEAFPTLNRLHKDDDLAVVAVAGPLVQSDPVRRGSVFCNEAVQDPRAKEIARAIRECSYDRSLRGKLLQWHYHLWSDRASWDEVATTIAYRSLQNDPSWTPRNFTDFDICTSYIALYMRNGKRSTYIDCSLYAALGASIPIAIFLRRSGRRSLYLPMNIIQRVLIGLIGLIFYSHAGFAYYSWNNLWNIRDKEQVAAAVRRVFGDTRIDEEIAEMRQALKVFDVFGR
;
A
#
# COMPACT_ATOMS: atom_id res chain seq x y z
N MET A 1 41.79 -10.48 14.85
CA MET A 1 41.70 -9.44 13.79
C MET A 1 40.39 -8.69 13.97
N SER A 2 40.45 -7.51 14.58
CA SER A 2 39.29 -6.68 14.93
C SER A 2 39.03 -5.69 13.80
N ARG A 3 37.86 -5.78 13.14
CA ARG A 3 37.35 -4.76 12.21
C ARG A 3 36.45 -3.83 13.02
N LYS A 4 36.92 -2.60 13.27
CA LYS A 4 36.06 -1.47 13.63
C LYS A 4 35.22 -1.13 12.40
N SER A 5 33.90 -1.22 12.53
CA SER A 5 32.95 -0.70 11.54
C SER A 5 32.55 0.72 11.97
N ASP A 6 32.92 1.70 11.17
CA ASP A 6 32.50 3.08 11.31
C ASP A 6 30.98 3.19 11.05
N GLN A 7 30.20 3.29 12.13
CA GLN A 7 28.82 3.77 12.08
C GLN A 7 28.87 5.29 11.97
N SER A 8 28.64 5.84 10.78
CA SER A 8 28.36 7.27 10.65
C SER A 8 26.94 7.54 11.18
N SER A 9 26.85 7.87 12.46
CA SER A 9 25.67 8.54 13.02
C SER A 9 25.33 9.75 12.14
N PRO A 10 24.05 10.03 11.84
CA PRO A 10 23.69 11.30 11.24
C PRO A 10 24.23 12.39 12.19
N SER A 11 25.12 13.25 11.68
CA SER A 11 25.74 14.31 12.48
C SER A 11 24.67 15.06 13.24
N ASP A 12 24.87 15.30 14.55
CA ASP A 12 23.93 16.05 15.39
C ASP A 12 23.48 17.37 14.74
N ASP A 13 24.34 17.97 13.91
CA ASP A 13 24.06 19.15 13.06
C ASP A 13 22.85 18.99 12.11
N GLN A 14 22.56 17.78 11.61
CA GLN A 14 21.42 17.52 10.72
C GLN A 14 20.10 17.38 11.49
N LEU A 15 20.18 16.82 12.70
CA LEU A 15 19.01 16.70 13.58
C LEU A 15 18.66 18.06 14.19
N ASP A 16 19.67 18.82 14.61
CA ASP A 16 19.51 20.18 15.13
C ASP A 16 19.04 21.15 14.04
N SER A 17 19.47 20.97 12.79
CA SER A 17 18.95 21.72 11.64
C SER A 17 17.48 21.41 11.37
N ALA A 18 17.09 20.13 11.35
CA ALA A 18 15.69 19.73 11.14
C ALA A 18 14.77 20.19 12.29
N ILE A 19 15.25 20.11 13.54
CA ILE A 19 14.53 20.59 14.71
C ILE A 19 14.42 22.12 14.67
N SER A 20 15.48 22.84 14.29
CA SER A 20 15.43 24.30 14.14
C SER A 20 14.43 24.74 13.06
N ILE A 21 14.30 24.00 11.95
CA ILE A 21 13.35 24.31 10.88
C ILE A 21 11.91 24.11 11.37
N ILE A 22 11.66 23.04 12.13
CA ILE A 22 10.32 22.75 12.68
C ILE A 22 9.95 23.77 13.77
N ASP A 23 10.92 24.15 14.62
CA ASP A 23 10.69 25.10 15.70
C ASP A 23 10.57 26.54 15.18
N ASP A 24 11.24 26.87 14.08
CA ASP A 24 11.10 28.14 13.35
C ASP A 24 9.73 28.23 12.63
N VAL A 25 9.26 27.14 12.00
CA VAL A 25 7.90 27.06 11.42
C VAL A 25 6.81 27.14 12.50
N ARG A 26 7.09 26.72 13.73
CA ARG A 26 6.15 26.77 14.86
C ARG A 26 6.11 28.13 15.55
N LYS A 27 7.26 28.81 15.65
CA LYS A 27 7.39 30.14 16.27
C LYS A 27 7.03 31.27 15.32
N ASN A 28 7.21 31.07 14.02
CA ASN A 28 6.77 31.97 12.95
C ASN A 28 5.65 31.29 12.16
N PRO A 29 4.37 31.36 12.61
CA PRO A 29 3.26 30.90 11.79
C PRO A 29 3.38 31.62 10.45
N ILE A 30 3.44 30.85 9.36
CA ILE A 30 3.68 31.31 7.99
C ILE A 30 2.85 32.57 7.76
N GLN A 31 3.48 33.73 7.93
CA GLN A 31 2.94 34.97 7.40
C GLN A 31 2.99 34.72 5.91
N LEU A 32 1.81 34.55 5.31
CA LEU A 32 1.63 34.57 3.88
C LEU A 32 1.95 36.01 3.43
N ASP A 33 3.24 36.38 3.46
CA ASP A 33 3.79 37.38 2.56
C ASP A 33 3.22 37.00 1.20
N GLY A 34 2.33 37.81 0.64
CA GLY A 34 1.50 37.45 -0.53
C GLY A 34 2.26 37.09 -1.82
N ARG A 35 3.57 36.83 -1.74
CA ARG A 35 4.42 36.23 -2.76
C ARG A 35 4.38 34.71 -2.67
N VAL A 36 3.60 34.12 -3.56
CA VAL A 36 3.64 32.68 -3.84
C VAL A 36 5.09 32.27 -4.13
N ARG A 37 5.65 31.40 -3.29
CA ARG A 37 6.98 30.81 -3.51
C ARG A 37 6.88 29.77 -4.62
N TRP A 38 6.90 30.22 -5.88
CA TRP A 38 6.73 29.40 -7.08
C TRP A 38 7.63 28.15 -7.13
N ARG A 39 8.81 28.19 -6.51
CA ARG A 39 9.70 27.04 -6.42
C ARG A 39 9.06 25.86 -5.67
N LEU A 40 8.40 26.12 -4.55
CA LEU A 40 7.70 25.07 -3.78
C LEU A 40 6.49 24.55 -4.54
N VAL A 41 5.73 25.45 -5.18
CA VAL A 41 4.59 25.08 -6.04
C VAL A 41 5.05 24.20 -7.21
N LEU A 42 6.18 24.52 -7.84
CA LEU A 42 6.72 23.74 -8.94
C LEU A 42 7.17 22.34 -8.47
N ILE A 43 7.84 22.25 -7.32
CA ILE A 43 8.25 20.97 -6.74
C ILE A 43 7.02 20.10 -6.45
N GLU A 44 5.99 20.67 -5.84
CA GLU A 44 4.77 19.94 -5.51
C GLU A 44 3.96 19.59 -6.76
N ALA A 45 3.91 20.46 -7.76
CA ALA A 45 3.28 20.18 -9.05
C ALA A 45 4.01 19.08 -9.84
N LEU A 46 5.35 19.01 -9.75
CA LEU A 46 6.15 17.94 -10.33
C LEU A 46 5.95 16.63 -9.56
N ARG A 47 5.86 16.68 -8.24
CA ARG A 47 5.53 15.52 -7.41
C ARG A 47 4.16 14.95 -7.76
N TYR A 48 3.18 15.82 -7.97
CA TYR A 48 1.81 15.49 -8.30
C TYR A 48 1.48 15.60 -9.78
N TRP A 49 2.46 15.43 -10.68
CA TRP A 49 2.32 15.71 -12.12
C TRP A 49 1.15 14.99 -12.79
N TYR A 50 0.72 13.85 -12.25
CA TYR A 50 -0.43 13.09 -12.75
C TYR A 50 -1.75 13.86 -12.63
N ILE A 51 -1.92 14.74 -11.63
CA ILE A 51 -3.12 15.57 -11.46
C ILE A 51 -3.25 16.59 -12.61
N PRO A 52 -2.27 17.49 -12.86
CA PRO A 52 -2.33 18.40 -13.98
C PRO A 52 -2.32 17.64 -15.31
N ALA A 53 -1.63 16.51 -15.45
CA ALA A 53 -1.69 15.69 -16.66
C ALA A 53 -3.12 15.17 -16.94
N CYS A 54 -3.83 14.68 -15.92
CA CYS A 54 -5.24 14.29 -16.05
C CYS A 54 -6.14 15.48 -16.41
N LEU A 55 -5.92 16.65 -15.81
CA LEU A 55 -6.69 17.87 -16.11
C LEU A 55 -6.45 18.37 -17.54
N VAL A 56 -5.19 18.44 -17.99
CA VAL A 56 -4.82 18.81 -19.36
C VAL A 56 -5.40 17.79 -20.34
N GLY A 57 -5.24 16.49 -20.05
CA GLY A 57 -5.81 15.43 -20.86
C GLY A 57 -7.34 15.53 -20.98
N TYR A 58 -8.04 15.82 -19.87
CA TYR A 58 -9.47 16.07 -19.87
C TYR A 58 -9.85 17.28 -20.74
N GLY A 59 -9.13 18.40 -20.59
CA GLY A 59 -9.35 19.63 -21.36
C GLY A 59 -9.16 19.40 -22.87
N VAL A 60 -8.04 18.79 -23.26
CA VAL A 60 -7.75 18.43 -24.66
C VAL A 60 -8.84 17.52 -25.22
N HIS A 61 -9.23 16.48 -24.48
CA HIS A 61 -10.28 15.56 -24.91
C HIS A 61 -11.65 16.26 -25.03
N HIS A 62 -11.97 17.19 -24.13
CA HIS A 62 -13.19 17.98 -24.19
C HIS A 62 -13.22 18.90 -25.42
N VAL A 63 -12.15 19.65 -25.68
CA VAL A 63 -12.02 20.53 -26.86
C VAL A 63 -12.07 19.72 -28.15
N PHE A 64 -11.36 18.60 -28.21
CA PHE A 64 -11.37 17.69 -29.36
C PHE A 64 -12.79 17.21 -29.68
N ARG A 65 -13.57 16.80 -28.67
CA ARG A 65 -14.96 16.36 -28.87
C ARG A 65 -15.91 17.45 -29.35
N ARG A 66 -15.61 18.71 -29.04
CA ARG A 66 -16.41 19.85 -29.50
C ARG A 66 -16.20 20.10 -31.00
N HIS A 67 -14.98 19.88 -31.50
CA HIS A 67 -14.62 20.12 -32.90
C HIS A 67 -14.80 18.88 -33.79
N VAL A 68 -14.65 17.69 -33.21
CA VAL A 68 -14.80 16.40 -33.90
C VAL A 68 -15.93 15.62 -33.21
N PRO A 69 -17.20 15.90 -33.56
CA PRO A 69 -18.32 15.17 -32.99
C PRO A 69 -18.23 13.68 -33.32
N ARG A 70 -18.61 12.85 -32.35
CA ARG A 70 -18.47 11.39 -32.44
C ARG A 70 -19.28 10.83 -33.61
N ARG A 71 -18.61 10.09 -34.50
CA ARG A 71 -19.26 9.29 -35.56
C ARG A 71 -19.63 7.87 -35.11
N MET A 72 -19.04 7.39 -34.02
CA MET A 72 -19.24 6.04 -33.48
C MET A 72 -19.92 6.07 -32.11
N ALA A 73 -20.58 4.96 -31.78
CA ALA A 73 -21.13 4.74 -30.45
C ALA A 73 -20.01 4.79 -29.39
N PRO A 74 -20.28 5.35 -28.19
CA PRO A 74 -19.26 5.50 -27.16
C PRO A 74 -18.78 4.14 -26.62
N TRP A 75 -17.49 3.98 -26.37
CA TRP A 75 -16.94 2.72 -25.88
C TRP A 75 -17.28 2.46 -24.41
N THR A 76 -17.56 3.53 -23.66
CA THR A 76 -17.90 3.49 -22.23
C THR A 76 -19.29 4.11 -22.01
N PRO A 77 -20.04 3.64 -21.00
CA PRO A 77 -21.26 4.31 -20.56
C PRO A 77 -20.97 5.53 -19.65
N LEU A 78 -19.71 5.74 -19.29
CA LEU A 78 -19.29 6.87 -18.45
C LEU A 78 -19.22 8.18 -19.23
N ARG A 79 -19.53 9.27 -18.52
CA ARG A 79 -19.23 10.63 -18.95
C ARG A 79 -17.73 10.85 -18.96
N LEU A 80 -17.28 11.86 -19.70
CA LEU A 80 -15.87 12.18 -19.78
C LEU A 80 -15.30 12.53 -18.39
N SER A 81 -16.03 13.34 -17.61
CA SER A 81 -15.63 13.70 -16.25
C SER A 81 -15.55 12.47 -15.33
N GLU A 82 -16.53 11.57 -15.40
CA GLU A 82 -16.54 10.33 -14.61
C GLU A 82 -15.32 9.46 -14.94
N LEU A 83 -14.94 9.33 -16.21
CA LEU A 83 -13.76 8.57 -16.62
C LEU A 83 -12.48 9.15 -15.99
N TYR A 84 -12.26 10.46 -16.15
CA TYR A 84 -11.05 11.11 -15.61
C TYR A 84 -11.04 11.17 -14.09
N ALA A 85 -12.20 11.32 -13.44
CA ALA A 85 -12.28 11.24 -11.98
C ALA A 85 -11.91 9.83 -11.48
N THR A 86 -12.48 8.78 -12.08
CA THR A 86 -12.24 7.40 -11.64
C THR A 86 -10.77 6.99 -11.85
N TRP A 87 -10.24 7.22 -13.05
CA TRP A 87 -8.85 6.87 -13.33
C TRP A 87 -7.87 7.81 -12.65
N GLY A 88 -8.16 9.10 -12.57
CA GLY A 88 -7.28 10.10 -11.97
C GLY A 88 -7.07 9.85 -10.48
N LEU A 89 -8.14 9.60 -9.71
CA LEU A 89 -8.01 9.25 -8.29
C LEU A 89 -7.24 7.93 -8.11
N GLY A 90 -7.49 6.93 -8.96
CA GLY A 90 -6.79 5.66 -8.91
C GLY A 90 -5.28 5.82 -9.16
N ILE A 91 -4.91 6.51 -10.25
CA ILE A 91 -3.52 6.82 -10.59
C ILE A 91 -2.88 7.60 -9.45
N SER A 92 -3.61 8.54 -8.82
CA SER A 92 -3.09 9.34 -7.72
C SER A 92 -2.62 8.49 -6.54
N LEU A 93 -3.45 7.51 -6.12
CA LEU A 93 -3.10 6.62 -5.01
C LEU A 93 -1.89 5.75 -5.34
N VAL A 94 -1.86 5.20 -6.56
CA VAL A 94 -0.74 4.35 -7.02
C VAL A 94 0.55 5.16 -7.13
N SER A 95 0.49 6.37 -7.68
CA SER A 95 1.63 7.27 -7.82
C SER A 95 2.20 7.74 -6.49
N GLU A 96 1.41 7.84 -5.42
CA GLU A 96 1.90 8.10 -4.06
C GLU A 96 2.44 6.83 -3.37
N ALA A 97 1.89 5.66 -3.69
CA ALA A 97 2.34 4.39 -3.13
C ALA A 97 3.75 4.00 -3.63
N PHE A 98 4.06 4.20 -4.92
CA PHE A 98 5.34 3.79 -5.51
C PHE A 98 6.60 4.44 -4.90
N PRO A 99 6.67 5.77 -4.70
CA PRO A 99 7.81 6.40 -4.02
C PRO A 99 8.01 5.87 -2.61
N THR A 100 6.91 5.60 -1.90
CA THR A 100 6.93 5.01 -0.56
C THR A 100 7.52 3.61 -0.60
N LEU A 101 7.08 2.77 -1.54
CA LEU A 101 7.65 1.44 -1.77
C LEU A 101 9.16 1.48 -2.07
N ASN A 102 9.59 2.41 -2.93
CA ASN A 102 11.00 2.57 -3.27
C ASN A 102 11.83 2.99 -2.04
N ARG A 103 11.30 3.88 -1.18
CA ARG A 103 11.95 4.25 0.08
C ARG A 103 12.06 3.08 1.05
N LEU A 104 11.01 2.26 1.19
CA LEU A 104 11.04 1.07 2.03
C LEU A 104 12.14 0.09 1.60
N HIS A 105 12.31 -0.14 0.30
CA HIS A 105 13.31 -1.07 -0.20
C HIS A 105 14.76 -0.52 -0.19
N LYS A 106 14.93 0.79 0.00
CA LYS A 106 16.26 1.40 0.21
C LYS A 106 16.77 1.25 1.64
N ASP A 107 15.86 1.06 2.60
CA ASP A 107 16.17 0.78 3.99
C ASP A 107 16.25 -0.74 4.16
N ASP A 108 17.42 -1.28 4.54
CA ASP A 108 17.65 -2.72 4.61
C ASP A 108 16.70 -3.42 5.59
N ASP A 109 16.38 -2.80 6.72
CA ASP A 109 15.53 -3.38 7.76
C ASP A 109 14.05 -3.30 7.36
N LEU A 110 13.60 -2.18 6.79
CA LEU A 110 12.21 -2.07 6.31
C LEU A 110 11.95 -2.94 5.06
N ALA A 111 12.97 -3.17 4.22
CA ALA A 111 12.87 -4.06 3.08
C ALA A 111 12.50 -5.49 3.51
N VAL A 112 13.09 -5.98 4.61
CA VAL A 112 12.78 -7.29 5.22
C VAL A 112 11.29 -7.42 5.51
N VAL A 113 10.69 -6.40 6.16
CA VAL A 113 9.26 -6.41 6.48
C VAL A 113 8.41 -6.27 5.22
N ALA A 114 8.82 -5.41 4.29
CA ALA A 114 8.09 -5.16 3.05
C ALA A 114 7.95 -6.43 2.19
N VAL A 115 8.99 -7.26 2.08
CA VAL A 115 8.96 -8.51 1.32
C VAL A 115 8.27 -9.67 2.05
N ALA A 116 8.23 -9.63 3.39
CA ALA A 116 7.59 -10.68 4.19
C ALA A 116 6.09 -10.87 3.87
N GLY A 117 5.38 -9.78 3.56
CA GLY A 117 3.97 -9.84 3.14
C GLY A 117 3.76 -10.69 1.87
N PRO A 118 4.32 -10.27 0.72
CA PRO A 118 4.26 -11.04 -0.53
C PRO A 118 4.76 -12.48 -0.39
N LEU A 119 5.81 -12.71 0.41
CA LEU A 119 6.36 -14.05 0.68
C LEU A 119 5.35 -15.02 1.30
N VAL A 120 4.51 -14.54 2.21
CA VAL A 120 3.44 -15.36 2.82
C VAL A 120 2.32 -15.71 1.83
N GLN A 121 2.15 -14.88 0.80
CA GLN A 121 1.15 -15.10 -0.23
C GLN A 121 1.63 -16.10 -1.29
N SER A 122 2.92 -16.09 -1.64
CA SER A 122 3.49 -16.90 -2.72
C SER A 122 3.61 -18.40 -2.39
N ASP A 123 3.66 -18.77 -1.10
CA ASP A 123 3.94 -20.14 -0.66
C ASP A 123 2.90 -20.68 0.35
N PRO A 124 1.69 -21.05 -0.11
CA PRO A 124 0.62 -21.54 0.77
C PRO A 124 0.91 -22.92 1.37
N VAL A 125 1.75 -23.74 0.72
CA VAL A 125 2.12 -25.08 1.23
C VAL A 125 3.07 -24.95 2.42
N ARG A 126 3.99 -23.98 2.41
CA ARG A 126 4.82 -23.68 3.58
C ARG A 126 4.16 -22.78 4.63
N ARG A 127 2.95 -22.27 4.40
CA ARG A 127 2.21 -21.56 5.45
C ARG A 127 2.08 -22.44 6.70
N GLY A 128 1.80 -23.74 6.54
CA GLY A 128 1.78 -24.69 7.65
C GLY A 128 3.14 -25.01 8.29
N SER A 129 4.27 -24.75 7.59
CA SER A 129 5.63 -24.94 8.15
C SER A 129 6.20 -23.66 8.79
N VAL A 130 5.78 -22.49 8.30
CA VAL A 130 6.15 -21.18 8.84
C VAL A 130 5.31 -20.88 10.09
N PHE A 131 4.00 -21.10 10.00
CA PHE A 131 3.03 -20.90 11.08
C PHE A 131 2.70 -22.26 11.69
N CYS A 132 3.48 -22.64 12.70
CA CYS A 132 3.36 -23.95 13.34
C CYS A 132 2.21 -23.96 14.37
N ASN A 133 1.44 -25.05 14.42
CA ASN A 133 0.43 -25.26 15.46
C ASN A 133 1.02 -25.18 16.89
N GLU A 134 2.30 -25.50 17.04
CA GLU A 134 3.05 -25.39 18.30
C GLU A 134 3.16 -23.94 18.78
N ALA A 135 3.35 -22.97 17.88
CA ALA A 135 3.38 -21.54 18.22
C ALA A 135 2.01 -21.06 18.74
N VAL A 136 0.93 -21.63 18.21
CA VAL A 136 -0.45 -21.38 18.65
C VAL A 136 -0.77 -22.14 19.95
N GLN A 137 0.08 -23.03 20.46
CA GLN A 137 -0.13 -23.70 21.74
C GLN A 137 0.72 -23.10 22.86
N ASP A 138 1.85 -22.46 22.55
CA ASP A 138 2.72 -21.82 23.54
C ASP A 138 2.02 -20.68 24.31
N PRO A 139 1.86 -20.80 25.64
CA PRO A 139 1.17 -19.80 26.46
C PRO A 139 1.93 -18.46 26.53
N ARG A 140 3.26 -18.48 26.48
CA ARG A 140 4.10 -17.28 26.57
C ARG A 140 4.09 -16.51 25.25
N ALA A 141 4.17 -17.20 24.12
CA ALA A 141 4.01 -16.57 22.80
C ALA A 141 2.63 -15.91 22.65
N LYS A 142 1.58 -16.57 23.15
CA LYS A 142 0.21 -16.00 23.20
C LYS A 142 0.11 -14.75 24.06
N GLU A 143 0.77 -14.73 25.22
CA GLU A 143 0.76 -13.57 26.11
C GLU A 143 1.44 -12.37 25.44
N ILE A 144 2.58 -12.58 24.79
CA ILE A 144 3.27 -11.53 24.02
C ILE A 144 2.40 -11.05 22.85
N ALA A 145 1.81 -11.97 22.08
CA ALA A 145 0.90 -11.62 20.99
C ALA A 145 -0.30 -10.79 21.47
N ARG A 146 -0.87 -11.16 22.64
CA ARG A 146 -1.93 -10.38 23.29
C ARG A 146 -1.45 -8.99 23.68
N ALA A 147 -0.27 -8.87 24.29
CA ALA A 147 0.31 -7.59 24.68
C ALA A 147 0.60 -6.69 23.47
N ILE A 148 1.07 -7.25 22.35
CA ILE A 148 1.24 -6.52 21.08
C ILE A 148 -0.11 -5.97 20.60
N ARG A 149 -1.19 -6.74 20.69
CA ARG A 149 -2.50 -6.27 20.26
C ARG A 149 -3.10 -5.22 21.18
N GLU A 150 -2.90 -5.39 22.49
CA GLU A 150 -3.45 -4.52 23.51
C GLU A 150 -2.71 -3.18 23.60
N CYS A 151 -1.45 -3.09 23.16
CA CYS A 151 -0.72 -1.82 23.17
C CYS A 151 -1.37 -0.75 22.29
N SER A 152 -2.05 -1.18 21.22
CA SER A 152 -2.79 -0.29 20.31
C SER A 152 -4.19 0.03 20.83
N TYR A 153 -4.63 -0.62 21.92
CA TYR A 153 -5.92 -0.40 22.58
C TYR A 153 -5.82 0.72 23.62
N ASP A 154 -5.80 1.96 23.17
CA ASP A 154 -6.13 3.08 24.05
C ASP A 154 -7.66 3.10 24.28
N ARG A 155 -8.09 3.23 25.55
CA ARG A 155 -9.52 3.30 25.92
C ARG A 155 -10.22 4.52 25.33
N SER A 156 -9.47 5.49 24.83
CA SER A 156 -10.00 6.66 24.12
C SER A 156 -10.72 6.29 22.80
N LEU A 157 -11.65 7.14 22.38
CA LEU A 157 -12.31 7.00 21.07
C LEU A 157 -11.30 7.03 19.92
N ARG A 158 -10.26 7.86 20.03
CA ARG A 158 -9.18 7.98 19.05
C ARG A 158 -8.39 6.67 18.95
N GLY A 159 -8.06 6.04 20.09
CA GLY A 159 -7.41 4.74 20.14
C GLY A 159 -8.22 3.67 19.42
N LYS A 160 -9.53 3.60 19.70
CA LYS A 160 -10.44 2.66 19.02
C LYS A 160 -10.54 2.90 17.52
N LEU A 161 -10.57 4.16 17.07
CA LEU A 161 -10.60 4.50 15.65
C LEU A 161 -9.28 4.16 14.95
N LEU A 162 -8.15 4.44 15.57
CA LEU A 162 -6.83 4.07 15.04
C LEU A 162 -6.68 2.56 14.98
N GLN A 163 -7.11 1.84 16.02
CA GLN A 163 -7.13 0.38 16.02
C GLN A 163 -8.02 -0.16 14.89
N TRP A 164 -9.24 0.35 14.76
CA TRP A 164 -10.11 -0.05 13.66
C TRP A 164 -9.45 0.24 12.31
N HIS A 165 -8.78 1.37 12.16
CA HIS A 165 -8.04 1.75 10.96
C HIS A 165 -6.88 0.79 10.64
N TYR A 166 -6.02 0.47 11.61
CA TYR A 166 -4.88 -0.45 11.46
C TYR A 166 -5.29 -1.88 11.17
N HIS A 167 -6.37 -2.35 11.80
CA HIS A 167 -6.83 -3.73 11.65
C HIS A 167 -7.98 -3.90 10.65
N LEU A 168 -8.48 -2.83 10.01
CA LEU A 168 -9.63 -2.90 9.09
C LEU A 168 -9.43 -3.98 8.02
N TRP A 169 -8.18 -4.12 7.58
CA TRP A 169 -7.82 -4.96 6.45
C TRP A 169 -7.27 -6.33 6.86
N SER A 170 -6.80 -6.50 8.11
CA SER A 170 -6.29 -7.77 8.64
C SER A 170 -7.39 -8.55 9.35
N ASP A 171 -7.58 -9.82 9.00
CA ASP A 171 -8.42 -10.72 9.80
C ASP A 171 -7.76 -11.03 11.15
N ARG A 172 -8.59 -11.18 12.19
CA ARG A 172 -8.16 -11.51 13.54
C ARG A 172 -7.39 -12.84 13.59
N ALA A 173 -7.86 -13.88 12.91
CA ALA A 173 -7.21 -15.18 12.97
C ALA A 173 -5.83 -15.14 12.31
N SER A 174 -5.74 -14.52 11.13
CA SER A 174 -4.48 -14.30 10.41
C SER A 174 -3.49 -13.45 11.24
N TRP A 175 -4.01 -12.42 11.91
CA TRP A 175 -3.18 -11.57 12.79
C TRP A 175 -2.65 -12.35 14.00
N ASP A 176 -3.53 -13.08 14.70
CA ASP A 176 -3.16 -13.85 15.89
C ASP A 176 -2.14 -14.95 15.53
N GLU A 177 -2.26 -15.58 14.36
CA GLU A 177 -1.32 -16.57 13.82
C GLU A 177 0.07 -15.96 13.54
N VAL A 178 0.13 -14.79 12.91
CA VAL A 178 1.40 -14.09 12.65
C VAL A 178 2.06 -13.62 13.94
N ALA A 179 1.31 -12.97 14.83
CA ALA A 179 1.84 -12.43 16.07
C ALA A 179 2.44 -13.54 16.95
N THR A 180 1.70 -14.65 17.12
CA THR A 180 2.16 -15.79 17.92
C THR A 180 3.37 -16.45 17.29
N THR A 181 3.44 -16.55 15.97
CA THR A 181 4.60 -17.14 15.26
C THR A 181 5.84 -16.28 15.40
N ILE A 182 5.75 -14.96 15.24
CA ILE A 182 6.85 -14.02 15.46
C ILE A 182 7.36 -14.12 16.90
N ALA A 183 6.46 -14.14 17.88
CA ALA A 183 6.81 -14.24 19.29
C ALA A 183 7.47 -15.59 19.61
N TYR A 184 6.89 -16.69 19.13
CA TYR A 184 7.38 -18.05 19.37
C TYR A 184 8.79 -18.25 18.80
N ARG A 185 9.01 -17.90 17.52
CA ARG A 185 10.34 -18.03 16.87
C ARG A 185 11.38 -17.13 17.53
N SER A 186 10.97 -15.96 18.01
CA SER A 186 11.88 -15.08 18.73
C SER A 186 12.25 -15.63 20.11
N LEU A 187 11.31 -16.23 20.84
CA LEU A 187 11.55 -16.89 22.12
C LEU A 187 12.41 -18.16 21.99
N GLN A 188 12.27 -18.92 20.90
CA GLN A 188 13.13 -20.07 20.61
C GLN A 188 14.60 -19.66 20.46
N ASN A 189 14.85 -18.51 19.81
CA ASN A 189 16.21 -18.01 19.59
C ASN A 189 16.78 -17.28 20.82
N ASP A 190 15.93 -16.55 21.54
CA ASP A 190 16.27 -15.83 22.77
C ASP A 190 15.12 -15.97 23.78
N PRO A 191 15.26 -16.84 24.81
CA PRO A 191 14.22 -17.04 25.82
C PRO A 191 13.88 -15.79 26.64
N SER A 192 14.71 -14.75 26.60
CA SER A 192 14.46 -13.47 27.26
C SER A 192 13.85 -12.42 26.33
N TRP A 193 13.61 -12.77 25.06
CA TRP A 193 13.14 -11.82 24.06
C TRP A 193 11.78 -11.21 24.44
N THR A 194 11.74 -9.88 24.34
CA THR A 194 10.51 -9.09 24.47
C THR A 194 10.52 -7.95 23.44
N PRO A 195 9.38 -7.61 22.82
CA PRO A 195 9.25 -6.42 22.00
C PRO A 195 9.68 -5.17 22.78
N ARG A 196 10.62 -4.38 22.27
CA ARG A 196 10.98 -3.08 22.86
C ARG A 196 9.88 -2.06 22.61
N ASN A 197 9.26 -2.13 21.44
CA ASN A 197 8.13 -1.30 21.05
C ASN A 197 7.00 -2.17 20.49
N PHE A 198 5.96 -2.40 21.29
CA PHE A 198 4.83 -3.24 20.90
C PHE A 198 4.09 -2.71 19.65
N THR A 199 4.03 -1.38 19.46
CA THR A 199 3.35 -0.78 18.31
C THR A 199 4.03 -1.11 16.98
N ASP A 200 5.36 -1.21 16.98
CA ASP A 200 6.13 -1.57 15.77
C ASP A 200 5.81 -3.00 15.33
N PHE A 201 5.67 -3.91 16.30
CA PHE A 201 5.24 -5.28 16.04
C PHE A 201 3.78 -5.36 15.61
N ASP A 202 2.88 -4.53 16.16
CA ASP A 202 1.49 -4.49 15.70
C ASP A 202 1.36 -4.04 14.24
N ILE A 203 2.11 -3.01 13.85
CA ILE A 203 2.20 -2.53 12.45
C ILE A 203 2.73 -3.65 11.55
N CYS A 204 3.83 -4.28 11.92
CA CYS A 204 4.45 -5.38 11.17
C CYS A 204 3.52 -6.59 11.02
N THR A 205 2.93 -7.05 12.13
CA THR A 205 2.00 -8.18 12.14
C THR A 205 0.77 -7.87 11.30
N SER A 206 0.19 -6.68 11.43
CA SER A 206 -0.95 -6.25 10.63
C SER A 206 -0.62 -6.24 9.14
N TYR A 207 0.58 -5.76 8.76
CA TYR A 207 1.06 -5.80 7.39
C TYR A 207 1.18 -7.23 6.85
N ILE A 208 1.78 -8.16 7.59
CA ILE A 208 1.98 -9.54 7.12
C ILE A 208 0.65 -10.31 7.07
N ALA A 209 -0.18 -10.19 8.11
CA ALA A 209 -1.49 -10.85 8.21
C ALA A 209 -2.45 -10.41 7.10
N LEU A 210 -2.30 -9.17 6.65
CA LEU A 210 -3.04 -8.62 5.53
C LEU A 210 -2.77 -9.37 4.22
N TYR A 211 -1.52 -9.73 3.93
CA TYR A 211 -1.16 -10.53 2.74
C TYR A 211 -1.55 -12.02 2.88
N MET A 212 -1.67 -12.55 4.10
CA MET A 212 -2.18 -13.92 4.33
C MET A 212 -3.59 -14.12 3.81
N ARG A 213 -4.46 -13.13 4.06
CA ARG A 213 -5.89 -13.17 3.72
C ARG A 213 -6.13 -12.96 2.22
N ASN A 214 -5.39 -12.04 1.60
CA ASN A 214 -5.60 -11.61 0.21
C ASN A 214 -5.04 -12.59 -0.83
N GLY A 215 -5.11 -13.91 -0.56
CA GLY A 215 -4.67 -14.96 -1.49
C GLY A 215 -5.38 -14.94 -2.86
N LYS A 216 -4.92 -15.84 -3.75
CA LYS A 216 -5.25 -15.99 -5.19
C LYS A 216 -6.73 -15.84 -5.61
N ARG A 217 -7.69 -15.88 -4.68
CA ARG A 217 -9.12 -15.68 -4.92
C ARG A 217 -9.45 -14.27 -5.42
N SER A 218 -8.70 -13.24 -5.02
CA SER A 218 -8.90 -11.86 -5.50
C SER A 218 -8.66 -11.77 -7.00
N THR A 219 -7.53 -12.30 -7.48
CA THR A 219 -7.09 -12.18 -8.88
C THR A 219 -8.08 -12.81 -9.87
N TYR A 220 -8.76 -13.90 -9.51
CA TYR A 220 -9.75 -14.53 -10.38
C TYR A 220 -11.02 -13.68 -10.57
N ILE A 221 -11.49 -13.05 -9.49
CA ILE A 221 -12.65 -12.15 -9.53
C ILE A 221 -12.32 -10.93 -10.39
N ASP A 222 -11.13 -10.35 -10.20
CA ASP A 222 -10.68 -9.19 -10.96
C ASP A 222 -10.63 -9.50 -12.46
N CYS A 223 -9.95 -10.59 -12.85
CA CYS A 223 -9.87 -11.03 -14.25
C CYS A 223 -11.26 -11.27 -14.86
N SER A 224 -12.17 -11.88 -14.10
CA SER A 224 -13.54 -12.14 -14.56
C SER A 224 -14.34 -10.86 -14.78
N LEU A 225 -14.19 -9.85 -13.91
CA LEU A 225 -14.83 -8.55 -14.07
C LEU A 225 -14.27 -7.76 -15.25
N TYR A 226 -12.95 -7.75 -15.44
CA TYR A 226 -12.33 -7.15 -16.62
C TYR A 226 -12.75 -7.85 -17.91
N ALA A 227 -12.80 -9.18 -17.92
CA ALA A 227 -13.28 -9.96 -19.06
C ALA A 227 -14.77 -9.67 -19.36
N ALA A 228 -15.62 -9.62 -18.32
CA ALA A 228 -17.02 -9.28 -18.47
C ALA A 228 -17.21 -7.86 -19.01
N LEU A 229 -16.43 -6.89 -18.53
CA LEU A 229 -16.44 -5.52 -19.07
C LEU A 229 -15.99 -5.53 -20.53
N GLY A 230 -14.89 -6.19 -20.85
CA GLY A 230 -14.37 -6.33 -22.22
C GLY A 230 -15.39 -6.93 -23.17
N ALA A 231 -16.06 -8.02 -22.77
CA ALA A 231 -17.11 -8.69 -23.53
C ALA A 231 -18.38 -7.83 -23.67
N SER A 232 -18.71 -7.01 -22.67
CA SER A 232 -19.89 -6.14 -22.72
C SER A 232 -19.77 -5.02 -23.76
N ILE A 233 -18.56 -4.56 -24.09
CA ILE A 233 -18.31 -3.46 -25.03
C ILE A 233 -18.82 -3.78 -26.44
N PRO A 234 -18.39 -4.86 -27.12
CA PRO A 234 -18.88 -5.19 -28.45
C PRO A 234 -20.40 -5.47 -28.45
N ILE A 235 -20.93 -6.10 -27.40
CA ILE A 235 -22.37 -6.35 -27.25
C ILE A 235 -23.13 -5.02 -27.17
N ALA A 236 -22.67 -4.06 -26.35
CA ALA A 236 -23.29 -2.75 -26.23
C ALA A 236 -23.24 -1.97 -27.55
N ILE A 237 -22.12 -2.04 -28.28
CA ILE A 237 -21.99 -1.41 -29.61
C ILE A 237 -23.00 -2.02 -30.59
N PHE A 238 -23.12 -3.35 -30.62
CA PHE A 238 -24.07 -4.07 -31.47
C PHE A 238 -25.52 -3.69 -31.12
N LEU A 239 -25.88 -3.69 -29.83
CA LEU A 239 -27.23 -3.32 -29.36
C LEU A 239 -27.59 -1.86 -29.65
N ARG A 240 -26.62 -0.94 -29.64
CA ARG A 240 -26.87 0.45 -30.04
C ARG A 240 -27.05 0.58 -31.55
N ARG A 241 -26.30 -0.17 -32.35
CA ARG A 241 -26.46 -0.21 -33.81
C ARG A 241 -27.81 -0.77 -34.24
N SER A 242 -28.39 -1.70 -33.50
CA SER A 242 -29.72 -2.26 -33.80
C SER A 242 -30.89 -1.32 -33.50
N GLY A 243 -30.65 -0.15 -32.88
CA GLY A 243 -31.69 0.84 -32.55
C GLY A 243 -32.64 0.43 -31.42
N ARG A 244 -32.47 -0.76 -30.82
CA ARG A 244 -33.37 -1.30 -29.80
C ARG A 244 -33.08 -0.71 -28.42
N ARG A 245 -33.78 0.38 -28.09
CA ARG A 245 -33.58 1.13 -26.84
C ARG A 245 -33.81 0.32 -25.57
N SER A 246 -34.76 -0.62 -25.59
CA SER A 246 -35.02 -1.52 -24.47
C SER A 246 -33.87 -2.46 -24.13
N LEU A 247 -32.97 -2.74 -25.08
CA LEU A 247 -31.86 -3.68 -24.90
C LEU A 247 -30.54 -2.98 -24.54
N TYR A 248 -30.24 -1.82 -25.16
CA TYR A 248 -28.96 -1.16 -24.88
C TYR A 248 -28.97 -0.36 -23.56
N LEU A 249 -30.13 0.09 -23.06
CA LEU A 249 -30.20 0.81 -21.78
C LEU A 249 -29.82 -0.07 -20.57
N PRO A 250 -30.36 -1.30 -20.41
CA PRO A 250 -29.87 -2.24 -19.40
C PRO A 250 -28.38 -2.54 -19.55
N MET A 251 -27.89 -2.67 -20.79
CA MET A 251 -26.46 -2.91 -21.03
C MET A 251 -25.59 -1.74 -20.54
N ASN A 252 -26.02 -0.48 -20.71
CA ASN A 252 -25.32 0.66 -20.12
C ASN A 252 -25.28 0.59 -18.58
N ILE A 253 -26.36 0.11 -17.95
CA ILE A 253 -26.40 -0.09 -16.49
C ILE A 253 -25.41 -1.16 -16.08
N ILE A 254 -25.40 -2.32 -16.76
CA ILE A 254 -24.45 -3.40 -16.50
C ILE A 254 -23.01 -2.90 -16.63
N GLN A 255 -22.69 -2.18 -17.71
CA GLN A 255 -21.36 -1.60 -17.90
C GLN A 255 -20.97 -0.62 -16.80
N ARG A 256 -21.92 0.23 -16.33
CA ARG A 256 -21.67 1.15 -15.22
C ARG A 256 -21.43 0.41 -13.91
N VAL A 257 -22.19 -0.64 -13.64
CA VAL A 257 -21.99 -1.50 -12.46
C VAL A 257 -20.62 -2.18 -12.53
N LEU A 258 -20.25 -2.76 -13.68
CA LEU A 258 -18.94 -3.38 -13.86
C LEU A 258 -17.80 -2.39 -13.66
N ILE A 259 -17.89 -1.20 -14.25
CA ILE A 259 -16.87 -0.16 -14.06
C ILE A 259 -16.84 0.33 -12.61
N GLY A 260 -17.99 0.46 -11.95
CA GLY A 260 -18.07 0.80 -10.53
C GLY A 260 -17.42 -0.25 -9.64
N LEU A 261 -17.66 -1.54 -9.91
CA LEU A 261 -17.04 -2.65 -9.20
C LEU A 261 -15.52 -2.70 -9.43
N ILE A 262 -15.08 -2.59 -10.69
CA ILE A 262 -13.65 -2.52 -11.03
C ILE A 262 -13.00 -1.32 -10.37
N GLY A 263 -13.65 -0.16 -10.40
CA GLY A 263 -13.18 1.05 -9.73
C GLY A 263 -13.04 0.83 -8.22
N LEU A 264 -14.08 0.29 -7.57
CA LEU A 264 -14.06 -0.02 -6.13
C LEU A 264 -12.93 -0.99 -5.76
N ILE A 265 -12.73 -2.04 -6.56
CA ILE A 265 -11.63 -3.00 -6.39
C ILE A 265 -10.28 -2.30 -6.55
N PHE A 266 -10.11 -1.53 -7.63
CA PHE A 266 -8.88 -0.78 -7.89
C PHE A 266 -8.56 0.19 -6.75
N TYR A 267 -9.55 0.95 -6.26
CA TYR A 267 -9.39 1.84 -5.11
C TYR A 267 -9.05 1.09 -3.84
N SER A 268 -9.68 -0.06 -3.62
CA SER A 268 -9.38 -0.90 -2.46
C SER A 268 -7.94 -1.38 -2.51
N HIS A 269 -7.44 -1.81 -3.67
CA HIS A 269 -6.04 -2.24 -3.85
C HIS A 269 -5.03 -1.09 -3.78
N ALA A 270 -5.32 0.04 -4.42
CA ALA A 270 -4.43 1.20 -4.42
C ALA A 270 -4.38 1.85 -3.03
N GLY A 271 -5.55 2.02 -2.40
CA GLY A 271 -5.68 2.48 -1.02
C GLY A 271 -5.01 1.52 -0.04
N PHE A 272 -5.15 0.21 -0.26
CA PHE A 272 -4.42 -0.82 0.47
C PHE A 272 -2.91 -0.64 0.36
N ALA A 273 -2.38 -0.51 -0.85
CA ALA A 273 -0.93 -0.46 -1.08
C ALA A 273 -0.33 0.81 -0.49
N TYR A 274 -1.02 1.94 -0.70
CA TYR A 274 -0.67 3.20 -0.06
C TYR A 274 -0.68 3.08 1.46
N TYR A 275 -1.75 2.54 2.04
CA TYR A 275 -1.91 2.42 3.49
C TYR A 275 -0.86 1.50 4.12
N SER A 276 -0.70 0.31 3.55
CA SER A 276 0.16 -0.74 4.10
C SER A 276 1.63 -0.30 4.08
N TRP A 277 2.11 0.24 2.96
CA TRP A 277 3.49 0.71 2.84
C TRP A 277 3.75 1.99 3.65
N ASN A 278 2.80 2.93 3.69
CA ASN A 278 2.99 4.15 4.45
C ASN A 278 3.05 3.88 5.97
N ASN A 279 2.35 2.86 6.46
CA ASN A 279 2.42 2.49 7.88
C ASN A 279 3.74 1.85 8.27
N LEU A 280 4.38 1.08 7.39
CA LEU A 280 5.69 0.49 7.68
C LEU A 280 6.74 1.56 7.99
N TRP A 281 6.59 2.77 7.44
CA TRP A 281 7.47 3.90 7.76
C TRP A 281 7.39 4.36 9.21
N ASN A 282 6.29 4.06 9.92
CA ASN A 282 6.12 4.45 11.31
C ASN A 282 6.82 3.50 12.29
N ILE A 283 7.43 2.41 11.81
CA ILE A 283 8.22 1.49 12.63
C ILE A 283 9.48 2.22 13.12
N ARG A 284 9.63 2.30 14.45
CA ARG A 284 10.76 2.98 15.10
C ARG A 284 11.95 2.05 15.28
N ASP A 285 11.73 0.87 15.86
CA ASP A 285 12.77 -0.15 16.07
C ASP A 285 12.79 -1.14 14.89
N LYS A 286 13.34 -0.68 13.77
CA LYS A 286 13.37 -1.42 12.51
C LYS A 286 14.23 -2.68 12.62
N GLU A 287 15.37 -2.59 13.29
CA GLU A 287 16.32 -3.68 13.47
C GLU A 287 15.69 -4.85 14.25
N GLN A 288 15.02 -4.57 15.37
CA GLN A 288 14.39 -5.64 16.17
C GLN A 288 13.26 -6.33 15.38
N VAL A 289 12.46 -5.56 14.66
CA VAL A 289 11.38 -6.10 13.82
C VAL A 289 11.95 -6.93 12.67
N ALA A 290 12.94 -6.41 11.94
CA ALA A 290 13.58 -7.11 10.84
C ALA A 290 14.23 -8.44 11.30
N ALA A 291 14.95 -8.43 12.43
CA ALA A 291 15.51 -9.64 13.01
C ALA A 291 14.43 -10.67 13.38
N ALA A 292 13.31 -10.23 13.95
CA ALA A 292 12.20 -11.13 14.27
C ALA A 292 11.54 -11.72 13.02
N VAL A 293 11.37 -10.92 11.96
CA VAL A 293 10.83 -11.38 10.67
C VAL A 293 11.78 -12.36 9.98
N ARG A 294 13.10 -12.09 9.99
CA ARG A 294 14.14 -13.00 9.50
C ARG A 294 14.10 -14.37 10.19
N ARG A 295 13.85 -14.42 11.50
CA ARG A 295 13.67 -15.69 12.23
C ARG A 295 12.45 -16.50 11.76
N VAL A 296 11.42 -15.84 11.25
CA VAL A 296 10.20 -16.51 10.77
C VAL A 296 10.36 -17.03 9.34
N PHE A 297 10.95 -16.24 8.44
CA PHE A 297 11.01 -16.56 7.02
C PHE A 297 12.37 -17.08 6.52
N GLY A 298 13.42 -16.92 7.31
CA GLY A 298 14.81 -17.26 6.99
C GLY A 298 15.54 -16.16 6.21
N ASP A 299 16.82 -15.95 6.52
CA ASP A 299 17.64 -14.89 5.94
C ASP A 299 17.79 -15.01 4.42
N THR A 300 18.19 -16.19 3.93
CA THR A 300 18.50 -16.42 2.51
C THR A 300 17.34 -16.07 1.60
N ARG A 301 16.12 -16.48 2.00
CA ARG A 301 14.91 -16.26 1.21
C ARG A 301 14.50 -14.78 1.19
N ILE A 302 14.62 -14.11 2.33
CA ILE A 302 14.34 -12.67 2.41
C ILE A 302 15.33 -11.90 1.53
N ASP A 303 16.62 -12.24 1.60
CA ASP A 303 17.66 -11.54 0.85
C ASP A 303 17.48 -11.72 -0.68
N GLU A 304 17.08 -12.91 -1.13
CA GLU A 304 16.71 -13.19 -2.53
C GLU A 304 15.55 -12.28 -3.00
N GLU A 305 14.45 -12.22 -2.26
CA GLU A 305 13.28 -11.40 -2.61
C GLU A 305 13.56 -9.90 -2.57
N ILE A 306 14.38 -9.45 -1.61
CA ILE A 306 14.84 -8.06 -1.56
C ILE A 306 15.64 -7.72 -2.82
N ALA A 307 16.52 -8.62 -3.27
CA ALA A 307 17.31 -8.43 -4.48
C ALA A 307 16.42 -8.34 -5.73
N GLU A 308 15.45 -9.26 -5.87
CA GLU A 308 14.47 -9.25 -6.96
C GLU A 308 13.64 -7.96 -6.99
N MET A 309 13.09 -7.54 -5.83
CA MET A 309 12.31 -6.32 -5.73
C MET A 309 13.14 -5.07 -6.03
N ARG A 310 14.38 -5.00 -5.56
CA ARG A 310 15.30 -3.90 -5.89
C ARG A 310 15.61 -3.85 -7.39
N GLN A 311 15.75 -5.00 -8.04
CA GLN A 311 15.93 -5.06 -9.49
C GLN A 311 14.69 -4.58 -10.24
N ALA A 312 13.49 -5.00 -9.82
CA ALA A 312 12.23 -4.54 -10.40
C ALA A 312 12.06 -3.02 -10.24
N LEU A 313 12.36 -2.47 -9.06
CA LEU A 313 12.26 -1.03 -8.79
C LEU A 313 13.25 -0.19 -9.62
N LYS A 314 14.45 -0.71 -9.91
CA LYS A 314 15.41 -0.02 -10.80
C LYS A 314 14.83 0.19 -12.21
N VAL A 315 14.03 -0.75 -12.72
CA VAL A 315 13.36 -0.58 -14.02
C VAL A 315 12.40 0.61 -13.98
N PHE A 316 11.67 0.79 -12.89
CA PHE A 316 10.74 1.92 -12.73
C PHE A 316 11.45 3.26 -12.53
N ASP A 317 12.58 3.30 -11.82
CA ASP A 317 13.38 4.52 -11.65
C ASP A 317 13.97 5.04 -12.99
N VAL A 318 14.14 4.18 -13.99
CA VAL A 318 14.57 4.59 -15.36
C VAL A 318 13.45 5.30 -16.12
N PHE A 319 12.18 4.97 -15.87
CA PHE A 319 11.04 5.63 -16.52
C PHE A 319 10.60 6.93 -15.81
N GLY A 320 11.12 7.17 -14.59
CA GLY A 320 10.80 8.35 -13.78
C GLY A 320 11.82 9.51 -13.88
N ARG A 321 12.89 9.37 -14.67
CA ARG A 321 13.84 10.45 -14.99
C ARG A 321 13.54 11.05 -16.36
#